data_AF-A0AAV5A0H1-F1
#
_entry.id   AF-A0AAV5A0H1-F1
#
_cell.length_a   1.000
_cell.length_b   1.000
_cell.length_c   1.000
_cell.angle_alpha   90.00
_cell.angle_beta   90.00
_cell.angle_gamma   90.00
#
_symmetry.space_group_name_H-M   'P 1'
#
loop_
_entity.id
_entity.type
_entity.pdbx_description
1 polymer ?
#
loop_
_entity_poly.entity_id
_entity_poly.type
_entity_poly.pdbx_seq_one_letter_code
_entity_poly.pdbx_strand_id
1 'polypeptide(L)'
;MSAPLSPLLAATFKEIADGLNDLYATRYFTFACYTVLLYDHVLLFGQEVELFWKAKWNYVKVLFMFNRYLLPLVLLFVCKAWVTATAFLAIISLGISQVYMLWDQKKSVKKVLFASLLLTYPSTVVVMVKAATQYIPQTAYSPLFNSCAISFKPKIIAIVWAGPIVFDIIVFFFTVWNAIDRPRAMNTKITNALYRDGIIL
;
A
#
# COMPACT_ATOMS: atom_id res chain seq x y z
N MET A 1 33.48 7.44 42.28
CA MET A 1 33.14 8.79 41.77
C MET A 1 33.08 8.72 40.26
N SER A 2 31.88 8.54 39.70
CA SER A 2 31.65 8.67 38.26
C SER A 2 31.73 10.15 37.91
N ALA A 3 32.67 10.53 37.05
CA ALA A 3 32.75 11.89 36.52
C ALA A 3 31.39 12.26 35.87
N PRO A 4 30.85 13.46 36.09
CA PRO A 4 29.61 13.87 35.45
C PRO A 4 29.78 13.79 33.94
N LEU A 5 28.95 12.95 33.31
CA LEU A 5 28.88 12.81 31.86
C LEU A 5 28.67 14.21 31.27
N SER A 6 29.53 14.65 30.34
CA SER A 6 29.33 15.94 29.69
C SER A 6 27.93 15.97 29.05
N PRO A 7 27.22 17.11 29.07
CA PRO A 7 25.84 17.18 28.55
C PRO A 7 25.75 16.76 27.07
N LEU A 8 26.83 16.93 26.31
CA LEU A 8 26.96 16.45 24.93
C LEU A 8 26.92 14.92 24.85
N LEU A 9 27.61 14.20 25.74
CA LEU A 9 27.66 12.74 25.76
C LEU A 9 26.33 12.13 26.22
N ALA A 10 25.61 12.80 27.12
CA ALA A 10 24.25 12.41 27.49
C ALA A 10 23.26 12.56 26.31
N ALA A 11 23.38 13.64 25.54
CA ALA A 11 22.54 13.89 24.37
C ALA A 11 22.79 12.87 23.26
N THR A 12 24.04 12.56 22.94
CA THR A 12 24.37 11.54 21.92
C THR A 12 23.95 10.14 22.34
N PHE A 13 24.08 9.78 23.62
CA PHE A 13 23.63 8.48 24.12
C PHE A 13 22.11 8.33 23.99
N LYS A 14 21.36 9.40 24.28
CA LYS A 14 19.90 9.43 24.10
C LYS A 14 19.51 9.26 22.63
N GLU A 15 20.16 9.98 21.72
CA GLU A 15 19.88 9.88 20.28
C GLU A 15 20.13 8.47 19.73
N ILE A 16 21.22 7.81 20.17
CA ILE A 16 21.53 6.43 19.80
C ILE A 16 20.49 5.46 20.39
N ALA A 17 20.09 5.63 21.66
CA ALA A 17 19.11 4.78 22.30
C ALA A 17 17.72 4.87 21.64
N ASP A 18 17.28 6.08 21.30
CA ASP A 18 16.02 6.30 20.59
C ASP A 18 16.05 5.66 19.19
N GLY A 19 17.14 5.85 18.44
CA GLY A 19 17.33 5.20 17.13
C GLY A 19 17.36 3.67 17.20
N LEU A 20 17.88 3.11 18.29
CA LEU A 20 17.91 1.66 18.53
C LEU A 20 16.50 1.11 18.76
N ASN A 21 15.69 1.79 19.58
CA ASN A 21 14.30 1.42 19.84
C ASN A 21 13.45 1.50 18.56
N ASP A 22 13.59 2.57 17.79
CA ASP A 22 12.91 2.74 16.50
C ASP A 22 13.27 1.59 15.53
N LEU A 23 14.54 1.18 15.50
CA LEU A 23 15.01 0.10 14.66
C LEU A 23 14.45 -1.26 15.09
N TYR A 24 14.46 -1.57 16.39
CA TYR A 24 13.89 -2.81 16.91
C TYR A 24 12.39 -2.88 16.66
N ALA A 25 11.65 -1.80 16.93
CA ALA A 25 10.22 -1.71 16.65
C ALA A 25 9.93 -1.99 15.17
N THR A 26 10.68 -1.34 14.27
CA THR A 26 10.55 -1.56 12.82
C THR A 26 10.83 -3.00 12.42
N ARG A 27 11.85 -3.64 12.98
CA ARG A 27 12.17 -5.06 12.69
C ARG A 27 11.07 -6.00 13.13
N TYR A 28 10.66 -5.94 14.39
CA TYR A 28 9.61 -6.81 14.91
C TYR A 28 8.30 -6.61 14.15
N PHE A 29 7.95 -5.36 13.84
CA PHE A 29 6.80 -5.05 13.01
C PHE A 29 6.91 -5.65 11.60
N THR A 30 8.08 -5.53 10.97
CA THR A 30 8.32 -6.07 9.62
C THR A 30 8.21 -7.59 9.62
N PHE A 31 8.79 -8.27 10.61
CA PHE A 31 8.66 -9.72 10.76
C PHE A 31 7.20 -10.13 10.99
N ALA A 32 6.47 -9.46 11.88
CA ALA A 32 5.06 -9.74 12.12
C ALA A 32 4.22 -9.57 10.85
N CYS A 33 4.38 -8.45 10.14
CA CYS A 33 3.69 -8.20 8.88
C CYS A 33 4.04 -9.24 7.81
N TYR A 34 5.31 -9.63 7.72
CA TYR A 34 5.75 -10.64 6.77
C TYR A 34 5.19 -12.04 7.10
N THR A 35 5.14 -12.41 8.38
CA THR A 35 4.51 -13.66 8.82
C THR A 35 3.02 -13.69 8.48
N VAL A 36 2.29 -12.60 8.74
CA VAL A 36 0.87 -12.49 8.36
C VAL A 36 0.69 -12.58 6.85
N LEU A 37 1.55 -11.90 6.07
CA LEU A 37 1.53 -11.97 4.61
C LEU A 37 1.72 -13.42 4.13
N LEU A 38 2.72 -14.14 4.65
CA LEU A 38 2.95 -15.55 4.29
C LEU A 38 1.78 -16.45 4.73
N TYR A 39 1.20 -16.20 5.90
CA TYR A 39 0.05 -16.94 6.38
C TYR A 39 -1.15 -16.81 5.42
N ASP A 40 -1.44 -15.59 4.96
CA ASP A 40 -2.50 -15.34 3.97
C ASP A 40 -2.19 -16.02 2.61
N HIS A 41 -0.93 -16.06 2.20
CA HIS A 41 -0.50 -16.79 1.01
C HIS A 41 -0.79 -18.28 1.12
N VAL A 42 -0.45 -18.91 2.25
CA VAL A 42 -0.68 -20.33 2.47
C VAL A 42 -2.17 -20.65 2.50
N LEU A 43 -2.98 -19.78 3.14
CA LEU A 43 -4.42 -19.98 3.28
C LEU A 43 -5.14 -19.97 1.91
N LEU A 44 -4.76 -19.03 1.04
CA LEU A 44 -5.39 -18.82 -0.26
C LEU A 44 -4.82 -19.73 -1.36
N PHE A 45 -3.68 -20.38 -1.12
CA PHE A 45 -2.97 -21.19 -2.12
C PHE A 45 -3.84 -22.28 -2.75
N GLY A 46 -4.67 -22.96 -1.95
CA GLY A 46 -5.58 -24.01 -2.46
C GLY A 46 -6.55 -23.47 -3.51
N GLN A 47 -7.16 -22.31 -3.23
CA GLN A 47 -8.07 -21.64 -4.16
C GLN A 47 -7.33 -21.08 -5.38
N GLU A 48 -6.11 -20.58 -5.21
CA GLU A 48 -5.28 -20.08 -6.30
C GLU A 48 -4.96 -21.17 -7.33
N VAL A 49 -4.64 -22.37 -6.87
CA VAL A 49 -4.30 -23.49 -7.76
C VAL A 49 -5.52 -23.87 -8.60
N GLU A 50 -6.71 -23.87 -7.99
CA GLU A 50 -7.94 -24.22 -8.70
C GLU A 50 -8.40 -23.15 -9.69
N LEU A 51 -8.35 -21.87 -9.28
CA LEU A 51 -8.90 -20.76 -10.06
C LEU A 51 -7.90 -20.16 -11.05
N PHE A 52 -6.64 -19.97 -10.64
CA PHE A 52 -5.64 -19.29 -11.46
C PHE A 52 -4.69 -20.27 -12.14
N TRP A 53 -4.17 -21.29 -11.44
CA TRP A 53 -3.15 -22.16 -12.03
C TRP A 53 -3.73 -23.01 -13.17
N LYS A 54 -4.93 -23.58 -12.99
CA LYS A 54 -5.65 -24.36 -14.01
C LYS A 54 -6.27 -23.50 -15.13
N ALA A 55 -6.47 -22.20 -14.91
CA ALA A 55 -7.02 -21.31 -15.93
C ALA A 55 -6.05 -21.10 -17.10
N LYS A 56 -6.62 -20.83 -18.29
CA LYS A 56 -5.86 -20.50 -19.51
C LYS A 56 -4.99 -19.26 -19.28
N TRP A 57 -3.86 -19.19 -19.98
CA TRP A 57 -2.97 -18.04 -19.93
C TRP A 57 -3.70 -16.76 -20.39
N ASN A 58 -3.77 -15.78 -19.50
CA ASN A 58 -4.35 -14.45 -19.75
C ASN A 58 -3.52 -13.40 -18.98
N TYR A 59 -3.51 -12.16 -19.45
CA TYR A 59 -2.79 -11.03 -18.84
C TYR A 59 -3.12 -10.85 -17.36
N VAL A 60 -4.38 -11.02 -16.97
CA VAL A 60 -4.82 -10.92 -15.57
C VAL A 60 -4.15 -11.96 -14.69
N LYS A 61 -3.98 -13.21 -15.18
CA LYS A 61 -3.30 -14.30 -14.46
C LYS A 61 -1.82 -13.97 -14.25
N VAL A 62 -1.13 -13.51 -15.30
CA VAL A 62 0.29 -13.17 -15.23
C VAL A 62 0.53 -12.02 -14.26
N LEU A 63 -0.27 -10.95 -14.37
CA LEU A 63 -0.16 -9.79 -13.49
C LEU A 63 -0.43 -10.15 -12.02
N PHE A 64 -1.47 -10.96 -11.78
CA PHE A 64 -1.80 -11.46 -10.44
C PHE A 64 -0.64 -12.25 -9.84
N MET A 65 -0.09 -13.23 -10.57
CA MET A 65 1.03 -14.04 -10.07
C MET A 65 2.30 -13.22 -9.85
N PHE A 66 2.61 -12.31 -10.77
CA PHE A 66 3.76 -11.41 -10.63
C PHE A 66 3.62 -10.56 -9.36
N ASN A 67 2.49 -9.88 -9.16
CA ASN A 67 2.28 -9.07 -7.97
C ASN A 67 2.34 -9.92 -6.68
N ARG A 68 1.65 -11.07 -6.68
CA ARG A 68 1.52 -11.94 -5.51
C ARG A 68 2.85 -12.53 -5.06
N TYR A 69 3.65 -13.08 -5.97
CA TYR A 69 4.90 -13.75 -5.58
C TYR A 69 6.13 -12.84 -5.59
N LEU A 70 6.12 -11.75 -6.35
CA LEU A 70 7.26 -10.82 -6.38
C LEU A 70 7.37 -9.99 -5.10
N LEU A 71 6.24 -9.58 -4.51
CA LEU A 71 6.24 -8.77 -3.28
C LEU A 71 6.96 -9.46 -2.11
N PRO A 72 6.63 -10.71 -1.72
CA PRO A 72 7.35 -11.43 -0.67
C PRO A 72 8.81 -11.68 -1.00
N LEU A 73 9.14 -11.88 -2.29
CA LEU A 73 10.51 -12.16 -2.75
C LEU A 73 11.39 -10.90 -2.67
N VAL A 74 10.89 -9.74 -3.12
CA VAL A 74 11.61 -8.46 -3.04
C VAL A 74 11.89 -8.07 -1.59
N LEU A 75 10.98 -8.37 -0.65
CA LEU A 75 11.17 -8.11 0.77
C LEU A 75 12.33 -8.90 1.39
N LEU A 76 12.63 -10.11 0.87
CA LEU A 76 13.70 -10.96 1.39
C LEU A 76 15.09 -10.59 0.85
N PHE A 77 15.20 -10.15 -0.40
CA PHE A 77 16.48 -10.13 -1.11
C PHE A 77 17.17 -8.76 -1.23
N VAL A 78 16.50 -7.63 -0.96
CA VAL A 78 17.02 -6.32 -1.44
C VAL A 78 17.20 -5.25 -0.34
N CYS A 79 18.31 -5.33 0.40
CA CYS A 79 18.63 -4.37 1.48
C CYS A 79 18.62 -2.88 1.07
N LYS A 80 18.96 -2.56 -0.19
CA LYS A 80 19.10 -1.16 -0.66
C LYS A 80 17.89 -0.60 -1.42
N ALA A 81 17.06 -1.46 -1.99
CA ALA A 81 15.97 -1.05 -2.87
C ALA A 81 14.63 -1.71 -2.51
N TRP A 82 14.52 -2.40 -1.36
CA TRP A 82 13.24 -2.96 -0.93
C TRP A 82 12.17 -1.89 -0.80
N VAL A 83 12.47 -0.73 -0.18
CA VAL A 83 11.50 0.37 -0.01
C VAL A 83 11.06 0.93 -1.36
N THR A 84 12.00 1.16 -2.27
CA THR A 84 11.68 1.73 -3.58
C THR A 84 10.95 0.73 -4.45
N ALA A 85 11.45 -0.51 -4.57
CA ALA A 85 10.85 -1.56 -5.39
C ALA A 85 9.44 -1.93 -4.91
N THR A 86 9.22 -2.11 -3.61
CA THR A 86 7.88 -2.40 -3.07
C THR A 86 6.91 -1.24 -3.32
N ALA A 87 7.36 0.00 -3.14
CA ALA A 87 6.52 1.16 -3.39
C ALA A 87 6.19 1.36 -4.88
N PHE A 88 7.13 1.09 -5.80
CA PHE A 88 6.86 1.10 -7.24
C PHE A 88 5.84 0.03 -7.62
N LEU A 89 5.99 -1.21 -7.13
CA LEU A 89 5.04 -2.30 -7.38
C LEU A 89 3.64 -1.98 -6.82
N ALA A 90 3.58 -1.39 -5.62
CA ALA A 90 2.34 -0.93 -5.01
C ALA A 90 1.65 0.13 -5.88
N ILE A 91 2.35 1.18 -6.33
CA ILE A 91 1.79 2.24 -7.18
C ILE A 91 1.23 1.67 -8.49
N ILE A 92 1.97 0.76 -9.15
CA ILE A 92 1.54 0.13 -10.40
C ILE A 92 0.27 -0.70 -10.17
N SER A 93 0.26 -1.55 -9.13
CA SER A 93 -0.89 -2.40 -8.85
C SER A 93 -2.16 -1.62 -8.49
N LEU A 94 -2.01 -0.55 -7.70
CA LEU A 94 -3.10 0.38 -7.37
C LEU A 94 -3.64 1.05 -8.64
N GLY A 95 -2.77 1.60 -9.48
CA GLY A 95 -3.19 2.23 -10.74
C GLY A 95 -3.98 1.28 -11.64
N ILE A 96 -3.54 0.02 -11.74
CA ILE A 96 -4.27 -0.99 -12.52
C ILE A 96 -5.64 -1.27 -11.91
N SER A 97 -5.72 -1.52 -10.59
CA SER A 97 -6.98 -1.82 -9.92
C SER A 97 -8.01 -0.69 -10.07
N GLN A 98 -7.55 0.56 -10.05
CA GLN A 98 -8.40 1.73 -10.19
C GLN A 98 -8.89 1.91 -11.63
N VAL A 99 -8.07 1.62 -12.65
CA VAL A 99 -8.52 1.60 -14.04
C VAL A 99 -9.66 0.59 -14.24
N TYR A 100 -9.59 -0.58 -13.60
CA TYR A 100 -10.68 -1.55 -13.63
C TYR A 100 -11.97 -0.99 -13.02
N MET A 101 -11.89 -0.29 -11.88
CA MET A 101 -13.05 0.36 -11.24
C MET A 101 -13.70 1.44 -12.12
N LEU A 102 -12.95 2.07 -13.03
CA LEU A 102 -13.45 3.07 -13.97
C LEU A 102 -14.22 2.49 -15.16
N TRP A 103 -14.21 1.16 -15.34
CA TRP A 103 -14.79 0.53 -16.51
C TRP A 103 -16.30 0.82 -16.62
N ASP A 104 -17.05 0.71 -15.51
CA ASP A 104 -18.52 0.67 -15.49
C ASP A 104 -19.23 1.93 -14.96
N GLN A 105 -18.54 3.09 -14.92
CA GLN A 105 -19.09 4.33 -14.33
C GLN A 105 -19.77 5.28 -15.33
N LYS A 106 -20.70 6.12 -14.83
CA LYS A 106 -21.37 7.18 -15.62
C LYS A 106 -20.33 8.06 -16.35
N LYS A 107 -20.63 8.49 -17.58
CA LYS A 107 -19.70 9.24 -18.46
C LYS A 107 -19.09 10.50 -17.81
N SER A 108 -19.85 11.24 -17.00
CA SER A 108 -19.35 12.45 -16.32
C SER A 108 -18.40 12.12 -15.17
N VAL A 109 -18.74 11.12 -14.35
CA VAL A 109 -17.89 10.66 -13.22
C VAL A 109 -16.59 10.06 -13.74
N LYS A 110 -16.67 9.27 -14.83
CA LYS A 110 -15.50 8.68 -15.49
C LYS A 110 -14.51 9.75 -15.98
N LYS A 111 -14.98 10.88 -16.51
CA LYS A 111 -14.10 11.99 -16.93
C LYS A 111 -13.33 12.59 -15.76
N VAL A 112 -14.02 12.89 -14.65
CA VAL A 112 -13.40 13.47 -13.46
C VAL A 112 -12.36 12.52 -12.87
N LEU A 113 -12.71 11.25 -12.71
CA LEU A 113 -11.80 10.24 -12.16
C LEU A 113 -10.62 9.94 -13.07
N PHE A 114 -10.81 9.94 -14.39
CA PHE A 114 -9.71 9.76 -15.33
C PHE A 114 -8.76 10.95 -15.32
N ALA A 115 -9.28 12.18 -15.23
CA ALA A 115 -8.47 13.38 -15.08
C ALA A 115 -7.68 13.38 -13.75
N SER A 116 -8.32 12.99 -12.64
CA SER A 116 -7.63 12.90 -11.35
C SER A 116 -6.53 11.84 -11.37
N LEU A 117 -6.79 10.67 -11.99
CA LEU A 117 -5.78 9.63 -12.18
C LEU A 117 -4.55 10.16 -12.93
N LEU A 118 -4.76 10.85 -14.06
CA LEU A 118 -3.67 11.40 -14.86
C LEU A 118 -2.89 12.52 -14.18
N LEU A 119 -3.42 13.15 -13.13
CA LEU A 119 -2.72 14.19 -12.37
C LEU A 119 -1.98 13.59 -11.16
N THR A 120 -2.63 12.70 -10.41
CA THR A 120 -2.06 12.16 -9.16
C THR A 120 -1.04 11.05 -9.43
N TYR A 121 -1.26 10.17 -10.41
CA TYR A 121 -0.35 9.05 -10.64
C TYR A 121 1.03 9.49 -11.16
N PRO A 122 1.13 10.31 -12.22
CA PRO A 122 2.44 10.76 -12.70
C PRO A 122 3.20 11.60 -11.66
N SER A 123 2.49 12.43 -10.88
CA SER A 123 3.14 13.21 -9.81
C SER A 123 3.73 12.31 -8.72
N THR A 124 3.03 11.25 -8.32
CA THR A 124 3.57 10.29 -7.33
C THR A 124 4.78 9.53 -7.86
N VAL A 125 4.78 9.14 -9.15
CA VAL A 125 5.94 8.50 -9.79
C VAL A 125 7.14 9.43 -9.81
N VAL A 126 6.97 10.72 -10.14
CA VAL A 126 8.06 11.69 -10.14
C VAL A 126 8.65 11.89 -8.75
N VAL A 127 7.79 12.03 -7.72
CA VAL A 127 8.25 12.16 -6.33
C VAL A 127 8.98 10.90 -5.89
N MET A 128 8.48 9.71 -6.25
CA MET A 128 9.13 8.43 -5.94
C MET A 128 10.51 8.30 -6.59
N VAL A 129 10.65 8.67 -7.86
CA VAL A 129 11.94 8.62 -8.56
C VAL A 129 12.95 9.56 -7.90
N LYS A 130 12.54 10.79 -7.55
CA LYS A 130 13.40 11.73 -6.80
C LYS A 130 13.78 11.18 -5.43
N ALA A 131 12.85 10.54 -4.75
CA ALA A 131 13.09 9.92 -3.47
C ALA A 131 14.13 8.78 -3.60
N ALA A 132 13.97 7.93 -4.61
CA ALA A 132 14.87 6.81 -4.89
C ALA A 132 16.30 7.27 -5.20
N THR A 133 16.48 8.30 -6.05
CA THR A 133 17.82 8.81 -6.38
C THR A 133 18.53 9.44 -5.20
N GLN A 134 17.79 9.93 -4.20
CA GLN A 134 18.36 10.47 -2.96
C GLN A 134 18.66 9.38 -1.91
N TYR A 135 17.84 8.33 -1.82
CA TYR A 135 17.96 7.31 -0.77
C TYR A 135 18.94 6.19 -1.08
N ILE A 136 18.91 5.66 -2.31
CA ILE A 136 19.75 4.52 -2.69
C ILE A 136 21.24 4.78 -2.38
N PRO A 137 21.84 5.94 -2.72
CA PRO A 137 23.25 6.18 -2.41
C PRO A 137 23.54 6.40 -0.91
N GLN A 138 22.56 6.80 -0.12
CA GLN A 138 22.71 7.08 1.32
C GLN A 138 22.43 5.87 2.21
N THR A 139 22.01 4.74 1.63
CA THR A 139 21.84 3.47 2.36
C THR A 139 23.19 2.79 2.55
N ALA A 140 23.70 2.82 3.77
CA ALA A 140 24.94 2.13 4.15
C ALA A 140 24.62 0.96 5.09
N TYR A 141 25.37 -0.13 4.93
CA TYR A 141 25.32 -1.24 5.87
C TYR A 141 26.02 -0.81 7.16
N SER A 142 25.30 -0.86 8.29
CA SER A 142 25.87 -0.57 9.60
C SER A 142 26.19 -1.89 10.33
N PRO A 143 27.47 -2.18 10.62
CA PRO A 143 27.85 -3.38 11.36
C PRO A 143 27.39 -3.34 12.82
N LEU A 144 27.17 -2.15 13.39
CA LEU A 144 26.61 -1.97 14.74
C LEU A 144 25.21 -2.56 14.88
N PHE A 145 24.43 -2.52 13.81
CA PHE A 145 23.05 -2.96 13.84
C PHE A 145 22.80 -4.23 13.03
N ASN A 146 23.75 -4.72 12.23
CA ASN A 146 23.53 -5.80 11.25
C ASN A 146 22.36 -5.51 10.29
N SER A 147 22.27 -4.28 9.78
CA SER A 147 21.24 -3.87 8.82
C SER A 147 21.65 -2.67 7.99
N CYS A 148 20.98 -2.47 6.86
CA CYS A 148 21.05 -1.22 6.11
C CYS A 148 20.29 -0.12 6.87
N ALA A 149 20.97 0.98 7.17
CA ALA A 149 20.37 2.16 7.77
C ALA A 149 20.47 3.35 6.80
N ILE A 150 19.47 4.23 6.87
CA ILE A 150 19.47 5.51 6.15
C ILE A 150 19.95 6.57 7.12
N SER A 151 21.03 7.28 6.79
CA SER A 151 21.65 8.28 7.68
C SER A 151 20.86 9.58 7.81
N PHE A 152 19.71 9.71 7.15
CA PHE A 152 18.89 10.91 7.14
C PHE A 152 17.42 10.54 7.32
N LYS A 153 16.63 11.42 7.94
CA LYS A 153 15.16 11.30 8.07
C LYS A 153 14.47 12.11 6.97
N PRO A 154 14.15 11.52 5.81
CA PRO A 154 13.63 12.33 4.72
C PRO A 154 12.12 12.51 4.82
N LYS A 155 11.69 13.78 4.81
CA LYS A 155 10.27 14.14 4.77
C LYS A 155 9.58 13.77 3.45
N ILE A 156 10.36 13.53 2.39
CA ILE A 156 9.86 13.23 1.04
C ILE A 156 9.09 11.90 0.99
N ILE A 157 9.43 10.90 1.82
CA ILE A 157 8.68 9.61 1.88
C ILE A 157 7.23 9.82 2.29
N ALA A 158 6.95 10.71 3.24
CA ALA A 158 5.59 10.98 3.68
C ALA A 158 4.74 11.62 2.56
N ILE A 159 5.36 12.45 1.71
CA ILE A 159 4.68 13.19 0.64
C ILE A 159 4.21 12.25 -0.49
N VAL A 160 4.91 11.13 -0.72
CA VAL A 160 4.54 10.12 -1.72
C VAL A 160 3.09 9.64 -1.55
N TRP A 161 2.63 9.49 -0.30
CA TRP A 161 1.31 8.97 0.01
C TRP A 161 0.18 9.99 -0.15
N ALA A 162 0.50 11.28 -0.27
CA ALA A 162 -0.52 12.31 -0.42
C ALA A 162 -1.31 12.15 -1.73
N GLY A 163 -0.63 11.82 -2.84
CA GLY A 163 -1.27 11.67 -4.15
C GLY A 163 -2.33 10.56 -4.20
N PRO A 164 -2.02 9.32 -3.78
CA PRO A 164 -2.99 8.23 -3.75
C PRO A 164 -4.15 8.51 -2.78
N ILE A 165 -3.87 9.08 -1.60
CA ILE A 165 -4.91 9.44 -0.62
C ILE A 165 -5.91 10.43 -1.20
N VAL A 166 -5.43 11.48 -1.88
CA VAL A 166 -6.32 12.46 -2.54
C VAL A 166 -7.20 11.78 -3.58
N PHE A 167 -6.64 10.87 -4.38
CA PHE A 167 -7.43 10.12 -5.36
C PHE A 167 -8.49 9.23 -4.70
N ASP A 168 -8.13 8.50 -3.64
CA ASP A 168 -9.06 7.62 -2.94
C ASP A 168 -10.20 8.40 -2.27
N ILE A 169 -9.93 9.60 -1.75
CA ILE A 169 -10.96 10.50 -1.23
C ILE A 169 -11.94 10.90 -2.33
N ILE A 170 -11.44 11.24 -3.53
CA ILE A 170 -12.27 11.60 -4.68
C ILE A 170 -13.15 10.41 -5.09
N VAL A 171 -12.56 9.22 -5.22
CA VAL A 171 -13.31 7.99 -5.54
C VAL A 171 -14.37 7.73 -4.49
N PHE A 172 -14.01 7.73 -3.21
CA PHE A 172 -14.92 7.48 -2.10
C PHE A 172 -16.09 8.47 -2.11
N PHE A 173 -15.81 9.76 -2.30
CA PHE A 173 -16.85 10.78 -2.41
C PHE A 173 -17.81 10.50 -3.57
N PHE A 174 -17.30 10.18 -4.76
CA PHE A 174 -18.16 9.86 -5.91
C PHE A 174 -18.91 8.55 -5.75
N THR A 175 -18.33 7.54 -5.09
CA THR A 175 -19.00 6.28 -4.77
C THR A 175 -20.14 6.51 -3.80
N VAL A 176 -19.94 7.30 -2.74
CA VAL A 176 -20.99 7.68 -1.78
C VAL A 176 -22.07 8.51 -2.49
N TRP A 177 -21.68 9.48 -3.31
CA TRP A 177 -22.63 10.29 -4.07
C TRP A 177 -23.48 9.43 -5.00
N ASN A 178 -22.87 8.52 -5.76
CA ASN A 178 -23.60 7.62 -6.65
C ASN A 178 -24.45 6.59 -5.89
N ALA A 179 -24.05 6.18 -4.69
CA ALA A 179 -24.85 5.30 -3.83
C ALA A 179 -26.09 6.02 -3.26
N ILE A 180 -25.99 7.33 -2.97
CA ILE A 180 -27.13 8.15 -2.53
C ILE A 180 -28.04 8.51 -3.71
N ASP A 181 -27.47 8.88 -4.87
CA ASP A 181 -28.21 9.25 -6.09
C ASP A 181 -28.94 8.07 -6.73
N ARG A 182 -28.43 6.85 -6.52
CA ARG A 182 -29.17 5.61 -6.76
C ARG A 182 -29.53 4.96 -5.43
N PRO A 183 -30.52 5.49 -4.69
CA PRO A 183 -31.06 4.72 -3.57
C PRO A 183 -31.49 3.40 -4.20
N ARG A 184 -30.91 2.27 -3.73
CA ARG A 184 -31.40 0.95 -4.11
C ARG A 184 -32.90 1.06 -3.97
N ALA A 185 -33.62 0.94 -5.09
CA ALA A 185 -35.06 0.89 -5.03
C ALA A 185 -35.36 -0.34 -4.17
N MET A 186 -35.63 -0.11 -2.90
CA MET A 186 -36.22 -1.03 -1.93
C MET A 186 -37.65 -1.37 -2.36
N ASN A 187 -37.92 -1.38 -3.65
CA ASN A 187 -39.19 -1.55 -4.31
C ASN A 187 -38.82 -2.25 -5.61
N THR A 188 -39.11 -3.52 -5.80
CA THR A 188 -40.51 -3.92 -6.01
C THR A 188 -40.79 -5.40 -5.74
N LYS A 189 -39.78 -6.22 -5.41
CA LYS A 189 -39.97 -7.68 -5.26
C LYS A 189 -39.81 -8.19 -3.83
N ILE A 190 -38.73 -7.83 -3.13
CA ILE A 190 -38.44 -8.38 -1.79
C ILE A 190 -39.30 -7.71 -0.72
N THR A 191 -39.48 -6.39 -0.78
CA THR A 191 -40.39 -5.64 0.09
C THR A 191 -41.84 -6.03 -0.15
N ASN A 192 -42.29 -6.19 -1.40
CA ASN A 192 -43.63 -6.71 -1.70
C ASN A 192 -43.81 -8.15 -1.21
N ALA A 193 -42.76 -9.00 -1.27
CA ALA A 193 -42.81 -10.33 -0.68
C ALA A 193 -42.91 -10.26 0.85
N LEU A 194 -42.11 -9.42 1.52
CA LEU A 194 -42.16 -9.21 2.97
C LEU A 194 -43.46 -8.56 3.46
N TYR A 195 -44.05 -7.66 2.68
CA TYR A 195 -45.39 -7.08 2.92
C TYR A 195 -46.46 -8.16 2.78
N ARG A 196 -46.35 -9.01 1.76
CA ARG A 196 -47.25 -10.15 1.54
C ARG A 196 -47.10 -11.22 2.64
N ASP A 197 -45.90 -11.36 3.20
CA ASP A 197 -45.59 -12.31 4.28
C ASP A 197 -45.89 -11.74 5.68
N GLY A 198 -46.36 -10.48 5.79
CA GLY A 198 -46.82 -9.88 7.06
C GLY A 198 -45.74 -9.64 8.11
N ILE A 199 -44.46 -9.62 7.70
CA ILE A 199 -43.31 -9.46 8.62
C ILE A 199 -43.04 -7.99 8.96
N ILE A 200 -43.48 -7.07 8.11
CA ILE A 200 -43.36 -5.62 8.32
C ILE A 200 -44.78 -5.07 8.21
N LEU A 201 -45.33 -4.61 9.34
CA LEU A 201 -46.66 -3.98 9.47
C LEU A 201 -46.74 -2.68 8.64
#